data_AF-A0ABD2PZA4-F1
#
_entry.id   AF-A0ABD2PZA4-F1
#
_cell.length_a   1.000
_cell.length_b   1.000
_cell.length_c   1.000
_cell.angle_alpha   90.00
_cell.angle_beta   90.00
_cell.angle_gamma   90.00
#
_symmetry.space_group_name_H-M   'P 1'
#
loop_
_entity.id
_entity.type
_entity.pdbx_description
1 polymer ?
#
loop_
_entity_poly.entity_id
_entity_poly.type
_entity_poly.pdbx_seq_one_letter_code
_entity_poly.pdbx_strand_id
1 'polypeptide(L)'
;MEAEDVKTCLEVVKTRLCNESTSLTAIKAIQILASSPDSELSNGYCCTFLPPVLEQVSQLLLKNQRNLRLASLHCLHTSWSCKASLLLSTTGDCQNALQTCISNILHELPQLINDSELLTAQLSIQLAVILFKLADPKHPQLTEKLEHLLSSDAMLGALETLSLSPLLQGSAQQHTVHQLMFEVASLCLVDPF
;
A
#
# COMPACT_ATOMS: atom_id res chain seq x y z
N MET A 1 -12.78 27.31 -9.74
CA MET A 1 -12.10 26.30 -10.57
C MET A 1 -13.18 25.31 -10.95
N GLU A 2 -13.52 25.23 -12.23
CA GLU A 2 -14.66 24.41 -12.66
C GLU A 2 -14.29 22.93 -12.48
N ALA A 3 -15.24 22.09 -12.07
CA ALA A 3 -14.98 20.66 -11.77
C ALA A 3 -14.35 19.90 -12.95
N GLU A 4 -14.56 20.42 -14.17
CA GLU A 4 -14.00 19.92 -15.42
C GLU A 4 -12.49 20.17 -15.57
N ASP A 5 -11.99 21.31 -15.07
CA ASP A 5 -10.55 21.63 -15.04
C ASP A 5 -9.79 20.63 -14.16
N VAL A 6 -10.36 20.31 -13.00
CA VAL A 6 -9.80 19.34 -12.04
C VAL A 6 -9.72 17.96 -12.70
N LYS A 7 -10.82 17.50 -13.31
CA LYS A 7 -10.86 16.19 -13.96
C LYS A 7 -9.82 16.09 -15.09
N THR A 8 -9.70 17.13 -15.90
CA THR A 8 -8.70 17.21 -16.97
C THR A 8 -7.28 17.14 -16.40
N CYS A 9 -7.01 17.86 -15.30
CA CYS A 9 -5.71 17.82 -14.63
C CYS A 9 -5.37 16.41 -14.11
N LEU A 10 -6.33 15.73 -13.50
CA LEU A 10 -6.17 14.37 -12.99
C LEU A 10 -5.85 13.36 -14.10
N GLU A 11 -6.54 13.45 -15.25
CA GLU A 11 -6.24 12.60 -16.40
C GLU A 11 -4.83 12.83 -16.97
N VAL A 12 -4.34 14.07 -16.92
CA VAL A 12 -2.94 14.36 -17.28
C VAL A 12 -1.98 13.66 -16.31
N VAL A 13 -2.23 13.74 -15.00
CA VAL A 13 -1.41 13.05 -13.99
C VAL A 13 -1.39 11.54 -14.24
N LYS A 14 -2.55 10.93 -14.50
CA LYS A 14 -2.66 9.50 -14.84
C LYS A 14 -1.88 9.15 -16.11
N THR A 15 -1.99 9.96 -17.16
CA THR A 15 -1.22 9.75 -18.40
C THR A 15 0.29 9.82 -18.14
N ARG A 16 0.74 10.70 -17.25
CA ARG A 16 2.15 10.84 -16.86
C ARG A 16 2.64 9.68 -15.99
N LEU A 17 1.78 9.01 -15.26
CA LEU A 17 2.12 7.80 -14.50
C LEU A 17 2.57 6.66 -15.41
N CYS A 18 1.91 6.48 -16.56
CA CYS A 18 2.22 5.44 -17.55
C CYS A 18 3.55 5.68 -18.30
N ASN A 19 4.07 6.91 -18.29
CA ASN A 19 5.30 7.25 -18.98
C ASN A 19 6.50 7.13 -18.05
N GLU A 20 7.48 6.32 -18.43
CA GLU A 20 8.67 6.02 -17.62
C GLU A 20 9.39 7.29 -17.14
N SER A 21 9.59 8.28 -18.01
CA SER A 21 10.29 9.53 -17.70
C SER A 21 9.55 10.45 -16.72
N THR A 22 8.22 10.33 -16.63
CA THR A 22 7.39 11.21 -15.80
C THR A 22 6.71 10.49 -14.63
N SER A 23 6.81 9.16 -14.58
CA SER A 23 6.18 8.29 -13.59
C SER A 23 6.52 8.70 -12.15
N LEU A 24 7.79 8.96 -11.85
CA LEU A 24 8.23 9.36 -10.52
C LEU A 24 7.58 10.67 -10.04
N THR A 25 7.49 11.67 -10.93
CA THR A 25 6.87 12.95 -10.62
C THR A 25 5.35 12.80 -10.46
N ALA A 26 4.72 11.98 -11.29
CA ALA A 26 3.30 11.67 -11.17
C ALA A 26 2.97 11.00 -9.83
N ILE A 27 3.76 10.01 -9.39
CA ILE A 27 3.58 9.34 -8.10
C ILE A 27 3.67 10.34 -6.94
N LYS A 28 4.65 11.24 -6.95
CA LYS A 28 4.77 12.28 -5.92
C LYS A 28 3.57 13.22 -5.91
N ALA A 29 3.03 13.59 -7.07
CA ALA A 29 1.81 14.38 -7.15
C ALA A 29 0.60 13.63 -6.57
N ILE A 30 0.44 12.34 -6.91
CA ILE A 30 -0.63 11.48 -6.36
C ILE A 30 -0.50 11.36 -4.85
N GLN A 31 0.72 11.23 -4.32
CA GLN A 31 0.97 11.19 -2.88
C GLN A 31 0.51 12.48 -2.18
N ILE A 32 0.83 13.64 -2.74
CA ILE A 32 0.38 14.95 -2.22
C ILE A 32 -1.16 15.05 -2.24
N LEU A 33 -1.79 14.59 -3.33
CA LEU A 33 -3.25 14.56 -3.42
C LEU A 33 -3.86 13.61 -2.37
N ALA A 34 -3.22 12.47 -2.12
CA ALA A 34 -3.68 11.50 -1.13
C ALA A 34 -3.56 12.01 0.32
N SER A 35 -2.56 12.84 0.63
CA SER A 35 -2.40 13.46 1.96
C SER A 35 -3.26 14.70 2.17
N SER A 36 -3.97 15.19 1.14
CA SER A 36 -4.81 16.39 1.24
C SER A 36 -6.02 16.17 2.16
N PRO A 37 -6.29 17.10 3.09
CA PRO A 37 -7.42 17.02 4.02
C PRO A 37 -8.79 17.32 3.38
N ASP A 38 -8.84 17.94 2.20
CA ASP A 38 -10.09 18.47 1.63
C ASP A 38 -11.07 17.36 1.21
N SER A 39 -12.25 17.36 1.84
CA SER A 39 -13.29 16.33 1.69
C SER A 39 -14.08 16.39 0.38
N GLU A 40 -14.20 17.56 -0.24
CA GLU A 40 -15.05 17.75 -1.44
C GLU A 40 -14.39 17.21 -2.71
N LEU A 41 -13.09 17.47 -2.91
CA LEU A 41 -12.29 16.77 -3.92
C LEU A 41 -12.25 15.26 -3.60
N SER A 42 -12.16 14.91 -2.31
CA SER A 42 -11.93 13.55 -1.83
C SER A 42 -13.02 12.54 -2.22
N ASN A 43 -14.30 12.89 -2.32
CA ASN A 43 -15.31 11.87 -2.65
C ASN A 43 -15.28 11.45 -4.12
N GLY A 44 -15.25 12.40 -5.06
CA GLY A 44 -15.15 12.08 -6.48
C GLY A 44 -13.77 11.49 -6.82
N TYR A 45 -12.70 12.13 -6.36
CA TYR A 45 -11.32 11.71 -6.60
C TYR A 45 -10.99 10.35 -5.96
N CYS A 46 -11.27 10.15 -4.66
CA CYS A 46 -10.88 8.92 -3.99
C CYS A 46 -11.69 7.70 -4.42
N CYS A 47 -12.95 7.87 -4.85
CA CYS A 47 -13.78 6.75 -5.27
C CYS A 47 -13.61 6.39 -6.75
N THR A 48 -13.23 7.35 -7.62
CA THR A 48 -13.17 7.10 -9.08
C THR A 48 -11.78 7.19 -9.69
N PHE A 49 -10.92 8.09 -9.19
CA PHE A 49 -9.59 8.30 -9.77
C PHE A 49 -8.52 7.50 -9.04
N LEU A 50 -8.53 7.54 -7.71
CA LEU A 50 -7.47 6.97 -6.90
C LEU A 50 -7.35 5.43 -7.06
N PRO A 51 -8.42 4.62 -7.08
CA PRO A 51 -8.30 3.16 -7.18
C PRO A 51 -7.57 2.66 -8.45
N PRO A 52 -7.92 3.06 -9.68
CA PRO A 52 -7.17 2.63 -10.87
C PRO A 52 -5.75 3.18 -10.91
N VAL A 53 -5.49 4.33 -10.28
CA VAL A 53 -4.14 4.87 -10.17
C VAL A 53 -3.30 4.08 -9.17
N LEU A 54 -3.85 3.68 -8.02
CA LEU A 54 -3.16 2.84 -7.05
C LEU A 54 -2.89 1.44 -7.59
N GLU A 55 -3.79 0.89 -8.41
CA GLU A 55 -3.53 -0.33 -9.16
C GLU A 55 -2.27 -0.18 -10.02
N GLN A 56 -2.17 0.89 -10.82
CA GLN A 56 -0.97 1.15 -11.62
C GLN A 56 0.28 1.37 -10.75
N VAL A 57 0.17 2.10 -9.64
CA VAL A 57 1.30 2.31 -8.70
C VAL A 57 1.77 0.98 -8.11
N SER A 58 0.86 0.07 -7.76
CA SER A 58 1.22 -1.25 -7.22
C SER A 58 2.05 -2.09 -8.21
N GLN A 59 1.79 -1.97 -9.51
CA GLN A 59 2.57 -2.64 -10.56
C GLN A 59 4.00 -2.09 -10.67
N LEU A 60 4.27 -0.86 -10.18
CA LEU A 60 5.61 -0.28 -10.20
C LEU A 60 6.52 -0.82 -9.10
N LEU A 61 5.96 -1.51 -8.10
CA LEU A 61 6.75 -2.20 -7.06
C LEU A 61 7.68 -3.27 -7.66
N LEU A 62 7.20 -3.94 -8.71
CA LEU A 62 7.90 -4.96 -9.50
C LEU A 62 9.08 -4.42 -10.31
N LYS A 63 9.17 -3.11 -10.54
CA LYS A 63 10.22 -2.55 -11.39
C LYS A 63 11.57 -2.54 -10.66
N ASN A 64 12.63 -2.83 -11.40
CA ASN A 64 14.01 -2.78 -10.89
C ASN A 64 14.56 -1.33 -10.85
N GLN A 65 13.77 -0.39 -10.33
CA GLN A 65 14.15 1.01 -10.18
C GLN A 65 13.89 1.45 -8.74
N ARG A 66 14.94 1.47 -7.91
CA ARG A 66 14.86 1.75 -6.47
C ARG A 66 14.05 3.01 -6.14
N ASN A 67 14.34 4.13 -6.81
CA ASN A 67 13.66 5.40 -6.56
C ASN A 67 12.16 5.34 -6.88
N LEU A 68 11.80 4.61 -7.94
CA LEU A 68 10.41 4.43 -8.34
C LEU A 68 9.66 3.54 -7.36
N ARG A 69 10.30 2.44 -6.93
CA ARG A 69 9.77 1.53 -5.92
C ARG A 69 9.53 2.24 -4.58
N LEU A 70 10.50 2.99 -4.08
CA LEU A 70 10.37 3.75 -2.83
C LEU A 70 9.27 4.81 -2.92
N ALA A 71 9.20 5.55 -4.03
CA ALA A 71 8.12 6.52 -4.24
C ALA A 71 6.74 5.83 -4.30
N SER A 72 6.66 4.67 -4.95
CA SER A 72 5.42 3.88 -5.04
C SER A 72 4.98 3.39 -3.67
N LEU A 73 5.89 2.82 -2.87
CA LEU A 73 5.62 2.40 -1.49
C LEU A 73 5.13 3.56 -0.62
N HIS A 74 5.81 4.72 -0.69
CA HIS A 74 5.37 5.91 0.03
C HIS A 74 3.99 6.41 -0.41
N CYS A 75 3.70 6.40 -1.70
CA CYS A 75 2.41 6.79 -2.24
C CYS A 75 1.31 5.84 -1.72
N LEU A 76 1.51 4.52 -1.85
CA LEU A 76 0.58 3.52 -1.34
C LEU A 76 0.35 3.67 0.16
N HIS A 77 1.44 3.75 0.95
CA HIS A 77 1.36 3.97 2.40
C HIS A 77 0.52 5.21 2.72
N THR A 78 0.79 6.34 2.07
CA THR A 78 0.07 7.61 2.30
C THR A 78 -1.41 7.49 1.94
N SER A 79 -1.72 6.85 0.80
CA SER A 79 -3.11 6.66 0.37
C SER A 79 -3.90 5.78 1.32
N TRP A 80 -3.32 4.67 1.78
CA TRP A 80 -3.96 3.80 2.76
C TRP A 80 -4.03 4.47 4.14
N SER A 81 -3.02 5.22 4.58
CA SER A 81 -3.06 5.90 5.89
C SER A 81 -4.07 7.04 5.94
N CYS A 82 -4.23 7.80 4.86
CA CYS A 82 -5.04 9.02 4.87
C CYS A 82 -6.46 8.82 4.32
N LYS A 83 -6.67 7.84 3.42
CA LYS A 83 -7.91 7.67 2.66
C LYS A 83 -8.51 6.26 2.73
N ALA A 84 -8.05 5.40 3.65
CA ALA A 84 -8.55 4.02 3.77
C ALA A 84 -10.08 3.91 3.83
N SER A 85 -10.75 4.71 4.66
CA SER A 85 -12.21 4.63 4.81
C SER A 85 -12.95 4.88 3.49
N LEU A 86 -12.48 5.84 2.70
CA LEU A 86 -13.07 6.17 1.40
C LEU A 86 -12.73 5.12 0.35
N LEU A 87 -11.50 4.63 0.32
CA LEU A 87 -11.07 3.55 -0.58
C LEU A 87 -11.90 2.29 -0.36
N LEU A 88 -12.09 1.88 0.90
CA LEU A 88 -12.88 0.70 1.27
C LEU A 88 -14.39 0.86 1.01
N SER A 89 -14.89 2.09 0.91
CA SER A 89 -16.29 2.37 0.53
C SER A 89 -16.55 2.34 -0.98
N THR A 90 -15.51 2.14 -1.80
CA THR A 90 -15.60 2.16 -3.26
C THR A 90 -16.33 0.93 -3.79
N THR A 91 -17.21 1.12 -4.78
CA THR A 91 -18.01 0.05 -5.41
C THR A 91 -17.79 -0.03 -6.92
N GLY A 92 -18.13 -1.17 -7.52
CA GLY A 92 -18.10 -1.36 -8.99
C GLY A 92 -16.69 -1.55 -9.55
N ASP A 93 -16.41 -1.05 -10.74
CA ASP A 93 -15.11 -1.26 -11.43
C ASP A 93 -13.91 -0.74 -10.62
N CYS A 94 -14.11 0.33 -9.85
CA CYS A 94 -13.07 0.89 -8.99
C CYS A 94 -12.75 -0.02 -7.79
N GLN A 95 -13.70 -0.85 -7.35
CA GLN A 95 -13.45 -1.88 -6.33
C GLN A 95 -12.57 -2.99 -6.90
N ASN A 96 -12.77 -3.40 -8.16
CA ASN A 96 -11.93 -4.39 -8.81
C ASN A 96 -10.48 -3.90 -8.94
N ALA A 97 -10.30 -2.65 -9.36
CA ALA A 97 -8.97 -2.02 -9.41
C ALA A 97 -8.28 -2.02 -8.04
N LEU A 98 -9.03 -1.69 -6.98
CA LEU A 98 -8.52 -1.72 -5.61
C LEU A 98 -8.14 -3.14 -5.16
N GLN A 99 -8.95 -4.14 -5.51
CA GLN A 99 -8.66 -5.54 -5.20
C GLN A 99 -7.41 -6.04 -5.93
N THR A 100 -7.21 -5.64 -7.19
CA THR A 100 -5.97 -5.91 -7.93
C THR A 100 -4.78 -5.20 -7.28
N CYS A 101 -4.93 -3.95 -6.87
CA CYS A 101 -3.90 -3.20 -6.14
C CYS A 101 -3.47 -3.93 -4.87
N ILE A 102 -4.42 -4.35 -4.03
CA ILE A 102 -4.16 -5.12 -2.81
C ILE A 102 -3.44 -6.42 -3.16
N SER A 103 -3.94 -7.20 -4.13
CA SER A 103 -3.32 -8.46 -4.52
C SER A 103 -1.87 -8.28 -4.97
N ASN A 104 -1.59 -7.25 -5.77
CA ASN A 104 -0.23 -6.93 -6.21
C ASN A 104 0.66 -6.57 -5.01
N ILE A 105 0.19 -5.75 -4.08
CA ILE A 105 0.95 -5.41 -2.87
C ILE A 105 1.29 -6.68 -2.08
N LEU A 106 0.28 -7.50 -1.76
CA LEU A 106 0.45 -8.69 -0.93
C LEU A 106 1.38 -9.71 -1.58
N HIS A 107 1.30 -9.88 -2.90
CA HIS A 107 2.20 -10.76 -3.64
C HIS A 107 3.67 -10.30 -3.57
N GLU A 108 3.91 -8.99 -3.62
CA GLU A 108 5.28 -8.43 -3.64
C GLU A 108 5.89 -8.24 -2.26
N LEU A 109 5.07 -8.07 -1.21
CA LEU A 109 5.54 -7.79 0.15
C LEU A 109 6.67 -8.72 0.63
N PRO A 110 6.60 -10.06 0.49
CA PRO A 110 7.66 -10.95 0.97
C PRO A 110 9.01 -10.67 0.31
N GLN A 111 9.04 -10.33 -0.97
CA GLN A 111 10.29 -10.07 -1.70
C GLN A 111 10.88 -8.71 -1.35
N LEU A 112 10.02 -7.74 -1.03
CA LEU A 112 10.43 -6.38 -0.64
C LEU A 112 10.95 -6.29 0.79
N ILE A 113 10.65 -7.28 1.63
CA ILE A 113 11.09 -7.37 3.02
C ILE A 113 12.36 -8.21 3.06
N ASN A 114 13.52 -7.56 2.92
CA ASN A 114 14.82 -8.20 3.03
C ASN A 114 15.85 -7.22 3.64
N ASP A 115 16.99 -7.76 4.05
CA ASP A 115 18.06 -7.01 4.72
C ASP A 115 18.95 -6.19 3.76
N SER A 116 18.87 -6.44 2.45
CA SER A 116 19.68 -5.72 1.44
C SER A 116 19.25 -4.26 1.24
N GLU A 117 17.95 -3.96 1.42
CA GLU A 117 17.40 -2.61 1.28
C GLU A 117 16.49 -2.25 2.46
N LEU A 118 17.09 -1.93 3.62
CA LEU A 118 16.34 -1.66 4.86
C LEU A 118 15.23 -0.61 4.74
N LEU A 119 15.43 0.44 3.94
CA LEU A 119 14.39 1.47 3.74
C LEU A 119 13.17 0.91 2.99
N THR A 120 13.41 0.09 1.97
CA THR A 120 12.34 -0.62 1.24
C THR A 120 11.63 -1.57 2.19
N ALA A 121 12.37 -2.39 2.94
CA ALA A 121 11.82 -3.33 3.90
C ALA A 121 10.97 -2.61 4.97
N GLN A 122 11.46 -1.50 5.53
CA GLN A 122 10.75 -0.71 6.52
C GLN A 122 9.42 -0.17 5.98
N LEU A 123 9.41 0.42 4.79
CA LEU A 123 8.19 0.94 4.19
C LEU A 123 7.19 -0.16 3.82
N SER A 124 7.69 -1.31 3.35
CA SER A 124 6.87 -2.49 3.07
C SER A 124 6.20 -3.02 4.33
N ILE A 125 6.94 -3.11 5.44
CA ILE A 125 6.40 -3.50 6.74
C ILE A 125 5.36 -2.49 7.21
N GLN A 126 5.64 -1.19 7.12
CA GLN A 126 4.68 -0.15 7.53
C GLN A 126 3.38 -0.23 6.71
N LEU A 127 3.50 -0.44 5.40
CA LEU A 127 2.34 -0.66 4.54
C LEU A 127 1.57 -1.92 4.94
N ALA A 128 2.27 -3.03 5.22
CA ALA A 128 1.65 -4.25 5.70
C ALA A 128 0.88 -4.02 7.01
N VAL A 129 1.50 -3.37 8.01
CA VAL A 129 0.85 -3.00 9.28
C VAL A 129 -0.44 -2.19 9.05
N ILE A 130 -0.43 -1.22 8.13
CA ILE A 130 -1.65 -0.46 7.81
C ILE A 130 -2.72 -1.37 7.23
N LEU A 131 -2.37 -2.24 6.27
CA LEU A 131 -3.34 -3.16 5.67
C LEU A 131 -3.91 -4.15 6.71
N PHE A 132 -3.09 -4.64 7.64
CA PHE A 132 -3.53 -5.49 8.75
C PHE A 132 -4.46 -4.77 9.73
N LYS A 133 -4.18 -3.51 10.06
CA LYS A 133 -5.10 -2.69 10.90
C LYS A 133 -6.45 -2.43 10.24
N LEU A 134 -6.51 -2.52 8.91
CA LEU A 134 -7.73 -2.38 8.13
C LEU A 134 -8.46 -3.72 7.94
N ALA A 135 -7.89 -4.84 8.38
CA ALA A 135 -8.58 -6.11 8.43
C ALA A 135 -9.70 -6.01 9.49
N ASP A 136 -10.93 -5.88 9.00
CA ASP A 136 -12.15 -5.78 9.79
C ASP A 136 -13.09 -6.89 9.30
N PRO A 137 -13.87 -7.56 10.17
CA PRO A 137 -14.93 -8.48 9.75
C PRO A 137 -15.91 -7.89 8.72
N LYS A 138 -16.02 -6.56 8.62
CA LYS A 138 -16.79 -5.86 7.57
C LYS A 138 -16.19 -5.97 6.17
N HIS A 139 -14.92 -6.33 6.05
CA HIS A 139 -14.18 -6.48 4.79
C HIS A 139 -13.53 -7.88 4.69
N PRO A 140 -14.33 -8.96 4.67
CA PRO A 140 -13.84 -10.33 4.80
C PRO A 140 -12.84 -10.73 3.70
N GLN A 141 -12.98 -10.16 2.50
CA GLN A 141 -12.07 -10.44 1.36
C GLN A 141 -10.64 -9.93 1.60
N LEU A 142 -10.48 -8.81 2.32
CA LEU A 142 -9.15 -8.30 2.67
C LEU A 142 -8.53 -9.16 3.77
N THR A 143 -9.33 -9.50 4.78
CA THR A 143 -8.92 -10.34 5.91
C THR A 143 -8.44 -11.71 5.43
N GLU A 144 -9.19 -12.41 4.57
CA GLU A 144 -8.81 -13.72 4.04
C GLU A 144 -7.47 -13.67 3.25
N LYS A 145 -7.29 -12.65 2.40
CA LYS A 145 -6.04 -12.48 1.65
C LYS A 145 -4.85 -12.22 2.56
N LEU A 146 -5.06 -11.46 3.63
CA LEU A 146 -4.04 -11.13 4.63
C LEU A 146 -3.67 -12.36 5.45
N GLU A 147 -4.66 -13.15 5.90
CA GLU A 147 -4.44 -14.42 6.60
C GLU A 147 -3.67 -15.42 5.73
N HIS A 148 -4.00 -15.53 4.44
CA HIS A 148 -3.26 -16.36 3.51
C HIS A 148 -1.81 -15.91 3.34
N LEU A 149 -1.55 -14.59 3.24
CA LEU A 149 -0.19 -14.07 3.18
C LEU A 149 0.60 -14.42 4.44
N LEU A 150 0.00 -14.27 5.61
CA LEU A 150 0.64 -14.58 6.89
C LEU A 150 0.93 -16.06 7.09
N SER A 151 0.06 -16.91 6.56
CA SER A 151 0.24 -18.35 6.56
C SER A 151 1.27 -18.81 5.51
N SER A 152 1.74 -17.91 4.64
CA SER A 152 2.72 -18.26 3.61
C SER A 152 4.14 -18.31 4.16
N ASP A 153 4.87 -19.38 3.82
CA ASP A 153 6.29 -19.55 4.18
C ASP A 153 7.16 -18.40 3.67
N ALA A 154 6.77 -17.78 2.55
CA ALA A 154 7.50 -16.65 1.97
C ALA A 154 7.51 -15.44 2.92
N MET A 155 6.34 -15.08 3.48
CA MET A 155 6.24 -13.94 4.39
C MET A 155 6.94 -14.23 5.73
N LEU A 156 6.73 -15.42 6.29
CA LEU A 156 7.36 -15.82 7.55
C LEU A 156 8.88 -15.87 7.43
N GLY A 157 9.41 -16.47 6.36
CA GLY A 157 10.85 -16.53 6.11
C GLY A 157 11.48 -15.15 5.88
N ALA A 158 10.76 -14.23 5.22
CA ALA A 158 11.20 -12.85 5.05
C ALA A 158 11.31 -12.12 6.40
N LEU A 159 10.30 -12.26 7.26
CA LEU A 159 10.31 -11.66 8.61
C LEU A 159 11.37 -12.28 9.52
N GLU A 160 11.57 -13.60 9.47
CA GLU A 160 12.61 -14.29 10.23
C GLU A 160 14.00 -13.80 9.83
N THR A 161 14.30 -13.81 8.52
CA THR A 161 15.57 -13.31 7.98
C THR A 161 15.84 -11.89 8.42
N LEU A 162 14.82 -11.04 8.34
CA LEU A 162 14.90 -9.66 8.74
C LEU A 162 15.15 -9.52 10.27
N SER A 163 14.43 -10.28 11.09
CA SER A 163 14.56 -10.25 12.56
C SER A 163 15.95 -10.64 13.07
N LEU A 164 16.64 -11.52 12.32
CA LEU A 164 17.99 -11.96 12.62
C LEU A 164 19.05 -11.03 12.03
N SER A 165 18.66 -10.04 11.23
CA SER A 165 19.60 -9.14 10.56
C SER A 165 20.30 -8.22 11.57
N PRO A 166 21.64 -8.21 11.60
CA PRO A 166 22.40 -7.31 12.48
C PRO A 166 22.24 -5.84 12.09
N LEU A 167 21.75 -5.56 10.88
CA LEU A 167 21.53 -4.20 10.38
C LEU A 167 20.29 -3.54 10.98
N LEU A 168 19.42 -4.32 11.61
CA LEU A 168 18.15 -3.86 12.18
C LEU A 168 18.23 -3.38 13.62
N GLN A 169 19.44 -3.10 14.13
CA GLN A 169 19.68 -2.65 15.50
C GLN A 169 19.14 -1.24 15.80
N GLY A 170 18.47 -0.57 14.86
CA GLY A 170 17.77 0.68 15.10
C GLY A 170 16.43 0.46 15.83
N SER A 171 16.23 1.16 16.95
CA SER A 171 15.04 1.02 17.81
C SER A 171 13.70 1.22 17.09
N ALA A 172 13.65 2.13 16.11
CA ALA A 172 12.43 2.38 15.32
C ALA A 172 12.08 1.23 14.36
N GLN A 173 13.10 0.56 13.81
CA GLN A 173 12.91 -0.56 12.89
C GLN A 173 12.51 -1.83 13.65
N GLN A 174 13.13 -2.08 14.81
CA GLN A 174 12.73 -3.16 15.71
C GLN A 174 11.28 -2.99 16.17
N HIS A 175 10.88 -1.78 16.56
CA HIS A 175 9.50 -1.52 16.98
C HIS A 175 8.48 -1.81 15.88
N THR A 176 8.80 -1.46 14.63
CA THR A 176 7.88 -1.68 13.49
C THR A 176 7.73 -3.18 13.17
N VAL A 177 8.83 -3.95 13.23
CA VAL A 177 8.78 -5.42 13.04
C VAL A 177 8.00 -6.09 14.17
N HIS A 178 8.24 -5.69 15.42
CA HIS A 178 7.49 -6.20 16.57
C HIS A 178 6.01 -5.83 16.50
N GLN A 179 5.68 -4.62 16.03
CA GLN A 179 4.31 -4.21 15.79
C GLN A 179 3.66 -5.10 14.73
N LEU A 180 4.34 -5.35 13.61
CA LEU A 180 3.81 -6.26 12.61
C LEU A 180 3.57 -7.65 13.20
N MET A 181 4.55 -8.24 13.90
CA MET A 181 4.38 -9.54 14.55
C MET A 181 3.22 -9.55 15.56
N PHE A 182 2.99 -8.45 16.28
CA PHE A 182 1.87 -8.30 17.19
C PHE A 182 0.52 -8.25 16.45
N GLU A 183 0.39 -7.44 15.40
CA GLU A 183 -0.83 -7.37 14.59
C GLU A 183 -1.13 -8.73 13.92
N VAL A 184 -0.09 -9.42 13.46
CA VAL A 184 -0.17 -10.79 12.93
C VAL A 184 -0.70 -11.76 13.97
N ALA A 185 -0.10 -11.76 15.17
CA ALA A 185 -0.58 -12.59 16.26
C ALA A 185 -2.02 -12.26 16.64
N SER A 186 -2.42 -10.97 16.59
CA SER A 186 -3.78 -10.55 16.87
C SER A 186 -4.80 -11.11 15.88
N LEU A 187 -4.44 -11.22 14.60
CA LEU A 187 -5.30 -11.80 13.56
C LEU A 187 -5.38 -13.33 13.67
N CYS A 188 -4.28 -14.00 14.01
CA CYS A 188 -4.26 -15.45 14.20
C CYS A 188 -4.92 -15.92 15.51
N LEU A 189 -5.03 -15.06 16.52
CA LEU A 189 -5.66 -15.39 17.82
C LEU A 189 -7.18 -15.14 17.84
N VAL A 190 -7.77 -14.66 16.75
CA VAL A 190 -9.23 -14.65 16.56
C VAL A 190 -9.64 -16.04 16.05
N ASP A 191 -9.59 -17.03 16.93
CA ASP A 191 -10.27 -18.31 16.66
C ASP A 191 -11.80 -18.06 16.60
N PRO A 192 -12.51 -18.63 15.62
CA PRO A 192 -13.96 -18.58 15.57
C PRO A 192 -14.51 -19.62 16.55
N PHE A 193 -15.01 -19.16 17.70
CA PHE A 193 -15.95 -19.94 18.52
C PHE A 193 -17.39 -19.50 18.25
#